data_AF-A0A2T5M002-F1
#
_entry.id   AF-A0A2T5M002-F1
#
_cell.length_a   1.000
_cell.length_b   1.000
_cell.length_c   1.000
_cell.angle_alpha   90.00
_cell.angle_beta   90.00
_cell.angle_gamma   90.00
#
_symmetry.space_group_name_H-M   'P 1'
#
loop_
_entity.id
_entity.type
_entity.pdbx_description
1 polymer ?
#
loop_
_entity_poly.entity_id
_entity_poly.type
_entity_poly.pdbx_seq_one_letter_code
_entity_poly.pdbx_strand_id
1 'polypeptide(L)'
;MEFGDHAGDWEHNMVRFQNGTPQALWYSQHAGGQAFTYEATEKQGNRPIAYSANGTHAVYSIAGDHDHTIPHLNLPAGFVVDYTDQGTLWDPILNAYAYSYAPATQTFQPYDPSHPVNWLYFNGQWGDDALPGGPELFGEAKYSAGPNGPKFKGLTRTNVCPDGYDPCIVLSFRTWK
;
A
#
# COMPACT_ATOMS: atom_id res chain seq x y z
N MET A 1 -18.02 -10.38 6.65
CA MET A 1 -18.72 -9.22 6.07
C MET A 1 -17.92 -8.83 4.85
N GLU A 2 -18.55 -8.63 3.69
CA GLU A 2 -17.83 -8.49 2.41
C GLU A 2 -18.47 -7.35 1.61
N PHE A 3 -17.67 -6.35 1.27
CA PHE A 3 -18.02 -5.20 0.45
C PHE A 3 -16.73 -4.58 -0.12
N GLY A 4 -16.84 -3.84 -1.23
CA GLY A 4 -15.70 -3.19 -1.87
C GLY A 4 -14.83 -4.13 -2.71
N ASP A 5 -15.30 -5.33 -3.06
CA ASP A 5 -14.55 -6.31 -3.84
C ASP A 5 -14.21 -5.74 -5.23
N HIS A 6 -12.93 -5.75 -5.59
CA HIS A 6 -12.45 -5.25 -6.88
C HIS A 6 -11.47 -6.22 -7.54
N ALA A 7 -11.55 -6.31 -8.87
CA ALA A 7 -10.70 -7.21 -9.65
C ALA A 7 -9.23 -6.76 -9.74
N GLY A 8 -8.94 -5.49 -9.44
CA GLY A 8 -7.58 -4.95 -9.44
C GLY A 8 -7.38 -3.98 -8.30
N ASP A 9 -6.18 -3.99 -7.71
CA ASP A 9 -5.80 -3.10 -6.61
C ASP A 9 -4.35 -2.62 -6.74
N TRP A 10 -4.06 -1.47 -6.13
CA TRP A 10 -2.73 -0.90 -5.96
C TRP A 10 -2.43 -0.60 -4.51
N GLU A 11 -1.74 -1.53 -3.89
CA GLU A 11 -1.06 -1.35 -2.62
C GLU A 11 0.44 -1.08 -2.84
N HIS A 12 1.06 -0.38 -1.89
CA HIS A 12 2.43 0.08 -2.04
C HIS A 12 3.14 0.28 -0.69
N ASN A 13 4.45 0.11 -0.75
CA ASN A 13 5.34 0.61 0.29
C ASN A 13 6.06 1.87 -0.19
N MET A 14 6.25 2.83 0.72
CA MET A 14 7.06 4.02 0.45
C MET A 14 8.21 4.05 1.45
N VAL A 15 9.44 3.96 0.95
CA VAL A 15 10.66 4.08 1.78
C VAL A 15 11.21 5.49 1.64
N ARG A 16 11.37 6.20 2.76
CA ARG A 16 12.00 7.52 2.81
C ARG A 16 13.49 7.37 3.05
N PHE A 17 14.32 7.90 2.14
CA PHE A 17 15.76 7.98 2.31
C PHE A 17 16.20 9.41 2.65
N GLN A 18 17.23 9.53 3.47
CA GLN A 18 17.97 10.77 3.73
C GLN A 18 19.46 10.47 3.59
N ASN A 19 20.15 11.20 2.70
CA ASN A 19 21.58 11.01 2.42
C ASN A 19 21.96 9.53 2.17
N GLY A 20 21.14 8.80 1.40
CA GLY A 20 21.35 7.38 1.09
C GLY A 20 20.97 6.40 2.20
N THR A 21 20.55 6.87 3.37
CA THR A 21 20.14 6.01 4.50
C THR A 21 18.62 5.98 4.64
N PRO A 22 17.97 4.81 4.66
CA PRO A 22 16.53 4.70 4.85
C PRO A 22 16.13 5.10 6.28
N GLN A 23 15.15 6.00 6.40
CA GLN A 23 14.71 6.60 7.67
C GLN A 23 13.36 6.07 8.12
N ALA A 24 12.43 5.89 7.19
CA ALA A 24 11.06 5.49 7.48
C ALA A 24 10.45 4.67 6.34
N LEU A 25 9.40 3.91 6.66
CA LEU A 25 8.65 3.10 5.73
C LEU A 25 7.14 3.25 5.97
N TRP A 26 6.40 3.45 4.88
CA TRP A 26 4.94 3.38 4.84
C TRP A 26 4.49 2.01 4.36
N TYR A 27 3.49 1.46 5.02
CA TYR A 27 2.74 0.28 4.60
C TYR A 27 1.30 0.73 4.32
N SER A 28 0.86 0.68 3.05
CA SER A 28 -0.51 1.06 2.72
C SER A 28 -1.49 -0.06 3.04
N GLN A 29 -2.66 0.35 3.52
CA GLN A 29 -3.74 -0.51 3.98
C GLN A 29 -5.03 0.12 3.49
N HIS A 30 -5.57 -0.38 2.38
CA HIS A 30 -6.75 0.16 1.72
C HIS A 30 -6.54 1.65 1.35
N ALA A 31 -7.48 2.52 1.74
CA ALA A 31 -7.36 3.97 1.59
C ALA A 31 -6.33 4.63 2.53
N GLY A 32 -5.75 3.85 3.46
CA GLY A 32 -4.86 4.34 4.51
C GLY A 32 -3.55 3.58 4.64
N GLY A 33 -3.10 3.41 5.88
CA GLY A 33 -1.84 2.75 6.19
C GLY A 33 -1.19 3.25 7.48
N GLN A 34 0.01 2.72 7.73
CA GLN A 34 0.82 3.03 8.89
C GLN A 34 2.26 3.32 8.50
N ALA A 35 2.87 4.31 9.15
CA ALA A 35 4.29 4.62 9.02
C ALA A 35 5.09 4.08 10.20
N PHE A 36 6.29 3.59 9.91
CA PHE A 36 7.25 3.13 10.89
C PHE A 36 8.61 3.76 10.62
N THR A 37 9.40 3.97 11.67
CA THR A 37 10.84 4.18 11.50
C THR A 37 11.41 2.96 10.79
N TYR A 38 12.38 3.16 9.90
CA TYR A 38 12.92 2.04 9.13
C TYR A 38 13.55 1.01 10.06
N GLU A 39 14.19 1.43 11.16
CA GLU A 39 14.76 0.54 12.17
C GLU A 39 13.72 -0.42 12.78
N ALA A 40 12.52 0.08 13.09
CA ALA A 40 11.47 -0.70 13.77
C ALA A 40 10.93 -1.90 12.98
N THR A 41 11.08 -1.90 11.64
CA THR A 41 10.48 -2.92 10.78
C THR A 41 11.23 -4.25 10.82
N GLU A 42 10.53 -5.34 10.55
CA GLU A 42 11.19 -6.63 10.31
C GLU A 42 12.00 -6.61 9.03
N LYS A 43 13.16 -7.28 9.00
CA LYS A 43 14.02 -7.30 7.82
C LYS A 43 14.68 -8.66 7.61
N GLN A 44 14.89 -9.00 6.35
CA GLN A 44 15.88 -9.99 5.93
C GLN A 44 17.12 -9.25 5.44
N GLY A 45 18.20 -9.28 6.23
CA GLY A 45 19.35 -8.40 6.02
C GLY A 45 18.92 -6.92 6.12
N ASN A 46 19.14 -6.14 5.07
CA ASN A 46 18.78 -4.72 5.02
C ASN A 46 17.38 -4.46 4.43
N ARG A 47 16.65 -5.51 4.04
CA ARG A 47 15.41 -5.41 3.26
C ARG A 47 14.19 -5.61 4.16
N PRO A 48 13.25 -4.66 4.22
CA PRO A 48 12.04 -4.80 5.01
C PRO A 48 11.18 -5.94 4.49
N ILE A 49 10.55 -6.64 5.42
CA ILE A 49 9.50 -7.62 5.12
C ILE A 49 8.16 -6.89 5.17
N ALA A 50 7.31 -7.24 4.23
CA ALA A 50 5.95 -6.74 4.11
C ALA A 50 5.01 -7.94 3.96
N TYR A 51 3.95 -7.94 4.74
CA TYR A 51 2.97 -9.02 4.80
C TYR A 51 1.72 -8.58 4.04
N SER A 52 1.40 -9.24 2.92
CA SER A 52 0.21 -8.95 2.12
C SER A 52 -0.99 -9.68 2.70
N ALA A 53 -2.10 -8.98 2.86
CA ALA A 53 -3.35 -9.55 3.33
C ALA A 53 -3.97 -10.47 2.28
N ASN A 54 -4.56 -11.56 2.75
CA ASN A 54 -5.19 -12.56 1.91
C ASN A 54 -6.52 -12.03 1.35
N GLY A 55 -6.54 -11.78 0.04
CA GLY A 55 -7.75 -11.37 -0.70
C GLY A 55 -8.07 -9.87 -0.63
N THR A 56 -7.57 -9.15 0.37
CA THR A 56 -7.84 -7.71 0.58
C THR A 56 -6.68 -6.80 0.21
N HIS A 57 -5.54 -7.38 -0.20
CA HIS A 57 -4.35 -6.72 -0.74
C HIS A 57 -3.54 -5.85 0.23
N ALA A 58 -4.15 -5.33 1.31
CA ALA A 58 -3.52 -4.46 2.29
C ALA A 58 -2.17 -5.01 2.81
N VAL A 59 -1.23 -4.11 3.05
CA VAL A 59 0.15 -4.46 3.37
C VAL A 59 0.47 -4.08 4.81
N TYR A 60 1.04 -5.01 5.55
CA TYR A 60 1.29 -4.90 6.99
C TYR A 60 2.77 -5.10 7.34
N SER A 61 3.17 -4.56 8.50
CA SER A 61 4.53 -4.63 9.03
C SER A 61 4.79 -5.86 9.91
N ILE A 62 3.75 -6.65 10.20
CA ILE A 62 3.76 -7.92 10.92
C ILE A 62 2.77 -8.89 10.29
N ALA A 63 2.93 -10.18 10.58
CA ALA A 63 1.94 -11.20 10.25
C ALA A 63 0.76 -11.19 11.25
N GLY A 64 -0.31 -11.91 10.93
CA GLY A 64 -1.44 -12.19 11.82
C GLY A 64 -2.71 -11.44 11.42
N ASP A 65 -3.55 -11.22 12.43
CA ASP A 65 -4.85 -10.60 12.27
C ASP A 65 -4.76 -9.08 12.44
N HIS A 66 -5.42 -8.34 11.56
CA HIS A 66 -5.40 -6.89 11.51
C HIS A 66 -6.81 -6.33 11.40
N ASP A 67 -7.44 -6.03 12.54
CA ASP A 67 -8.67 -5.26 12.53
C ASP A 67 -8.37 -3.83 12.11
N HIS A 68 -9.18 -3.36 11.17
CA HIS A 68 -9.12 -2.02 10.59
C HIS A 68 -10.49 -1.32 10.63
N THR A 69 -11.35 -1.73 11.56
CA THR A 69 -12.65 -1.08 11.80
C THR A 69 -12.48 0.41 12.12
N ILE A 70 -11.41 0.75 12.85
CA ILE A 70 -10.98 2.14 13.05
C ILE A 70 -9.85 2.42 12.05
N PRO A 71 -10.05 3.33 11.08
CA PRO A 71 -9.00 3.68 10.12
C PRO A 71 -7.69 4.06 10.82
N HIS A 72 -6.56 3.59 10.28
CA HIS A 72 -5.19 3.83 10.77
C HIS A 72 -4.82 3.15 12.10
N LEU A 73 -5.74 2.45 12.75
CA LEU A 73 -5.47 1.75 13.99
C LEU A 73 -5.57 0.24 13.78
N ASN A 74 -4.40 -0.40 13.73
CA ASN A 74 -4.30 -1.85 13.61
C ASN A 74 -4.49 -2.53 14.97
N LEU A 75 -5.58 -3.27 15.13
CA LEU A 75 -5.93 -3.99 16.37
C LEU A 75 -5.89 -5.51 16.13
N PRO A 76 -5.58 -6.33 17.15
CA PRO A 76 -5.46 -7.79 16.99
C PRO A 76 -6.81 -8.50 16.81
N ALA A 77 -7.94 -7.81 16.99
CA ALA A 77 -9.27 -8.36 16.81
C ALA A 77 -10.30 -7.23 16.66
N GLY A 78 -11.37 -7.49 15.88
CA GLY A 78 -12.50 -6.59 15.74
C GLY A 78 -13.51 -7.07 14.69
N PHE A 79 -14.17 -6.14 13.99
CA PHE A 79 -15.32 -6.44 13.13
C PHE A 79 -14.95 -6.59 11.65
N VAL A 80 -13.90 -5.91 11.20
CA VAL A 80 -13.40 -5.97 9.82
C VAL A 80 -11.90 -6.25 9.90
N VAL A 81 -11.54 -7.49 9.59
CA VAL A 81 -10.23 -8.06 9.90
C VAL A 81 -9.57 -8.56 8.63
N ASP A 82 -8.37 -8.04 8.38
CA ASP A 82 -7.43 -8.57 7.39
C ASP A 82 -6.57 -9.67 8.01
N TYR A 83 -6.21 -10.66 7.19
CA TYR A 83 -5.41 -11.80 7.61
C TYR A 83 -4.13 -11.87 6.80
N THR A 84 -2.99 -11.91 7.47
CA THR A 84 -1.68 -12.08 6.86
C THR A 84 -0.93 -13.25 7.50
N ASP A 85 -0.02 -13.86 6.76
CA ASP A 85 0.91 -14.85 7.28
C ASP A 85 2.31 -14.68 6.68
N GLN A 86 3.30 -15.36 7.26
CA GLN A 86 4.67 -15.32 6.74
C GLN A 86 4.80 -15.99 5.37
N GLY A 87 3.96 -16.99 5.10
CA GLY A 87 3.79 -17.60 3.80
C GLY A 87 5.07 -17.98 3.07
N THR A 88 5.00 -17.85 1.76
CA THR A 88 6.17 -17.97 0.88
C THR A 88 6.75 -16.58 0.63
N LEU A 89 8.05 -16.42 0.89
CA LEU A 89 8.73 -15.17 0.58
C LEU A 89 8.75 -14.93 -0.93
N TRP A 90 8.08 -13.88 -1.37
CA TRP A 90 8.22 -13.35 -2.72
C TRP A 90 9.25 -12.23 -2.73
N ASP A 91 10.29 -12.37 -3.55
CA ASP A 91 11.31 -11.35 -3.71
C ASP A 91 11.00 -10.47 -4.93
N PRO A 92 10.43 -9.25 -4.74
CA PRO A 92 10.03 -8.41 -5.85
C PRO A 92 11.21 -7.89 -6.68
N ILE A 93 12.45 -7.88 -6.16
CA ILE A 93 13.60 -7.31 -6.92
C ILE A 93 14.06 -8.23 -8.05
N LEU A 94 13.72 -9.53 -7.99
CA LEU A 94 14.08 -10.49 -9.03
C LEU A 94 13.30 -10.26 -10.33
N ASN A 95 12.21 -9.48 -10.29
CA ASN A 95 11.41 -9.12 -11.46
C ASN A 95 10.81 -7.71 -11.30
N ALA A 96 11.63 -6.73 -10.89
CA ALA A 96 11.19 -5.36 -10.69
C ALA A 96 11.40 -4.50 -11.95
N TYR A 97 10.41 -3.69 -12.28
CA TYR A 97 10.60 -2.54 -13.16
C TYR A 97 10.85 -1.29 -12.31
N ALA A 98 12.02 -0.69 -12.49
CA ALA A 98 12.42 0.52 -11.78
C ALA A 98 12.27 1.76 -12.67
N TYR A 99 11.72 2.83 -12.10
CA TYR A 99 11.51 4.09 -12.78
C TYR A 99 11.96 5.27 -11.90
N SER A 100 12.40 6.35 -12.54
CA SER A 100 12.46 7.67 -11.92
C SER A 100 11.22 8.47 -12.28
N TYR A 101 10.80 9.37 -11.38
CA TYR A 101 9.67 10.28 -11.59
C TYR A 101 10.16 11.71 -11.47
N ALA A 102 9.89 12.54 -12.49
CA ALA A 102 10.23 13.95 -12.50
C ALA A 102 8.99 14.80 -12.15
N PRO A 103 8.92 15.41 -10.96
CA PRO A 103 7.73 16.13 -10.50
C PRO A 103 7.33 17.32 -11.36
N ALA A 104 8.32 18.06 -11.86
CA ALA A 104 8.11 19.29 -12.63
C ALA A 104 7.38 19.04 -13.96
N THR A 105 7.65 17.90 -14.59
CA THR A 105 7.06 17.49 -15.87
C THR A 105 6.02 16.38 -15.71
N GLN A 106 5.88 15.82 -14.51
CA GLN A 106 5.04 14.66 -14.21
C GLN A 106 5.34 13.44 -15.10
N THR A 107 6.62 13.22 -15.39
CA THR A 107 7.05 12.16 -16.31
C THR A 107 7.79 11.05 -15.58
N PHE A 108 7.46 9.81 -15.93
CA PHE A 108 8.22 8.62 -15.60
C PHE A 108 9.29 8.35 -16.66
N GLN A 109 10.48 7.96 -16.21
CA GLN A 109 11.56 7.46 -17.04
C GLN A 109 11.96 6.07 -16.51
N PRO A 110 12.04 5.03 -17.36
CA PRO A 110 12.47 3.70 -16.94
C PRO A 110 14.00 3.57 -16.88
N TYR A 111 14.55 3.05 -15.78
CA TYR A 111 16.00 2.84 -15.67
C TYR A 111 16.55 1.86 -16.72
N ASP A 112 15.72 0.93 -17.19
CA ASP A 112 15.98 0.11 -18.37
C ASP A 112 15.05 0.56 -19.52
N PRO A 113 15.58 1.03 -20.67
CA PRO A 113 14.77 1.48 -21.80
C PRO A 113 13.81 0.43 -22.39
N SER A 114 14.01 -0.87 -22.11
CA SER A 114 13.11 -1.94 -22.53
C SER A 114 11.83 -2.05 -21.67
N HIS A 115 11.82 -1.46 -20.48
CA HIS A 115 10.65 -1.54 -19.59
C HIS A 115 9.50 -0.68 -20.12
N PRO A 116 8.26 -1.22 -20.16
CA PRO A 116 7.10 -0.45 -20.61
C PRO A 116 6.80 0.68 -19.62
N VAL A 117 6.54 1.89 -20.11
CA VAL A 117 6.27 3.06 -19.25
C VAL A 117 4.80 3.53 -19.29
N ASN A 118 4.08 3.25 -20.38
CA ASN A 118 2.76 3.83 -20.63
C ASN A 118 1.70 3.42 -19.60
N TRP A 119 1.84 2.24 -18.98
CA TRP A 119 0.90 1.75 -17.97
C TRP A 119 0.84 2.66 -16.72
N LEU A 120 1.95 3.33 -16.38
CA LEU A 120 2.02 4.29 -15.26
C LEU A 120 1.17 5.55 -15.51
N TYR A 121 0.82 5.83 -16.77
CA TYR A 121 0.04 7.00 -17.14
C TYR A 121 -1.47 6.73 -17.23
N PHE A 122 -1.94 5.49 -17.04
CA PHE A 122 -3.36 5.21 -17.00
C PHE A 122 -4.06 6.05 -15.93
N ASN A 123 -5.12 6.77 -16.34
CA ASN A 123 -5.86 7.70 -15.48
C ASN A 123 -7.11 7.06 -14.84
N GLY A 124 -7.52 5.89 -15.32
CA GLY A 124 -8.72 5.23 -14.82
C GLY A 124 -8.50 4.52 -13.50
N GLN A 125 -9.57 3.93 -13.02
CA GLN A 125 -9.58 2.94 -11.96
C GLN A 125 -9.34 1.55 -12.54
N TRP A 126 -8.79 0.64 -11.74
CA TRP A 126 -8.46 -0.71 -12.19
C TRP A 126 -9.58 -1.68 -11.81
N GLY A 127 -10.06 -2.47 -12.77
CA GLY A 127 -11.23 -3.35 -12.59
C GLY A 127 -12.52 -2.73 -13.12
N ASP A 128 -13.64 -3.39 -12.81
CA ASP A 128 -14.96 -3.03 -13.32
C ASP A 128 -15.70 -2.11 -12.36
N ASP A 129 -16.51 -1.19 -12.89
CA ASP A 129 -17.39 -0.34 -12.09
C ASP A 129 -18.47 -1.16 -11.35
N ALA A 130 -18.98 -0.60 -10.25
CA ALA A 130 -20.08 -1.17 -9.51
C ALA A 130 -21.33 -1.35 -10.40
N LEU A 131 -22.01 -2.49 -10.25
CA LEU A 131 -23.25 -2.76 -10.98
C LEU A 131 -24.37 -1.83 -10.51
N PRO A 132 -25.07 -1.12 -11.41
CA PRO A 132 -26.24 -0.33 -11.04
C PRO A 132 -27.32 -1.20 -10.37
N GLY A 133 -27.69 -0.85 -9.13
CA GLY A 133 -28.65 -1.62 -8.34
C GLY A 133 -28.11 -2.97 -7.83
N GLY A 134 -26.78 -3.13 -7.80
CA GLY A 134 -26.10 -4.30 -7.25
C GLY A 134 -26.27 -4.44 -5.73
N PRO A 135 -25.77 -5.56 -5.16
CA PRO A 135 -25.80 -5.76 -3.73
C PRO A 135 -24.91 -4.72 -3.02
N GLU A 136 -25.43 -4.16 -1.93
CA GLU A 136 -24.74 -3.16 -1.09
C GLU A 136 -24.84 -3.56 0.38
N LEU A 137 -23.85 -3.14 1.17
CA LEU A 137 -23.86 -3.25 2.62
C LEU A 137 -23.38 -1.93 3.23
N PHE A 138 -24.19 -1.34 4.11
CA PHE A 138 -23.94 -0.02 4.71
C PHE A 138 -23.73 1.14 3.70
N GLY A 139 -24.29 1.02 2.50
CA GLY A 139 -24.11 2.01 1.42
C GLY A 139 -22.84 1.80 0.60
N GLU A 140 -22.04 0.77 0.91
CA GLU A 140 -20.90 0.36 0.12
C GLU A 140 -21.29 -0.76 -0.84
N ALA A 141 -20.93 -0.60 -2.11
CA ALA A 141 -21.17 -1.62 -3.12
C ALA A 141 -20.39 -2.89 -2.80
N LYS A 142 -21.00 -4.06 -3.03
CA LYS A 142 -20.28 -5.32 -2.87
C LYS A 142 -19.12 -5.40 -3.86
N TYR A 143 -19.38 -5.06 -5.12
CA TYR A 143 -18.41 -5.05 -6.20
C TYR A 143 -18.16 -3.61 -6.63
N SER A 144 -16.91 -3.21 -6.72
CA SER A 144 -16.53 -1.85 -7.09
C SER A 144 -15.26 -1.83 -7.94
N ALA A 145 -14.99 -0.68 -8.56
CA ALA A 145 -13.73 -0.46 -9.24
C ALA A 145 -12.62 -0.23 -8.19
N GLY A 146 -11.43 -0.72 -8.49
CA GLY A 146 -10.26 -0.53 -7.64
C GLY A 146 -9.71 0.90 -7.70
N PRO A 147 -8.65 1.21 -6.95
CA PRO A 147 -8.08 2.54 -6.93
C PRO A 147 -7.41 2.92 -8.26
N ASN A 148 -7.11 4.21 -8.42
CA ASN A 148 -6.23 4.64 -9.50
C ASN A 148 -4.79 4.12 -9.32
N GLY A 149 -4.02 4.17 -10.41
CA GLY A 149 -2.66 3.63 -10.49
C GLY A 149 -1.59 4.38 -9.67
N PRO A 150 -0.32 3.93 -9.77
CA PRO A 150 0.77 4.39 -8.90
C PRO A 150 1.02 5.90 -8.90
N LYS A 151 0.78 6.59 -10.03
CA LYS A 151 1.00 8.04 -10.12
C LYS A 151 0.13 8.87 -9.17
N PHE A 152 -0.99 8.32 -8.70
CA PHE A 152 -1.92 8.98 -7.80
C PHE A 152 -1.59 8.73 -6.32
N LYS A 153 -0.58 7.92 -6.00
CA LYS A 153 -0.23 7.52 -4.63
C LYS A 153 0.70 8.53 -3.94
N GLY A 154 0.59 9.82 -4.28
CA GLY A 154 1.36 10.90 -3.65
C GLY A 154 2.88 10.74 -3.78
N LEU A 155 3.39 10.66 -5.01
CA LEU A 155 4.82 10.42 -5.28
C LEU A 155 5.76 11.54 -4.79
N THR A 156 5.24 12.75 -4.59
CA THR A 156 5.98 13.95 -4.19
C THR A 156 5.68 14.39 -2.76
N ARG A 157 5.10 13.49 -1.95
CA ARG A 157 4.69 13.77 -0.57
C ARG A 157 5.85 14.29 0.30
N THR A 158 5.54 15.15 1.25
CA THR A 158 6.54 15.81 2.11
C THR A 158 7.11 14.83 3.13
N ASN A 159 6.24 14.04 3.76
CA ASN A 159 6.59 13.09 4.81
C ASN A 159 6.49 11.63 4.31
N VAL A 160 6.76 10.64 5.17
CA VAL A 160 6.56 9.23 4.80
C VAL A 160 5.07 8.90 4.63
N CYS A 161 4.21 9.49 5.46
CA CYS A 161 2.76 9.46 5.30
C CYS A 161 2.32 10.27 4.07
N PRO A 162 1.18 9.93 3.45
CA PRO A 162 0.55 10.79 2.44
C PRO A 162 0.32 12.22 2.95
N ASP A 163 0.37 13.20 2.05
CA ASP A 163 0.05 14.58 2.41
C ASP A 163 -1.42 14.66 2.89
N GLY A 164 -1.68 15.43 3.95
CA GLY A 164 -2.99 15.50 4.63
C GLY A 164 -3.10 14.65 5.89
N TYR A 165 -2.15 13.74 6.14
CA TYR A 165 -2.01 13.06 7.43
C TYR A 165 -1.29 13.98 8.42
N ASP A 166 -2.07 14.68 9.25
CA ASP A 166 -1.56 15.60 10.27
C ASP A 166 -2.15 15.28 11.66
N PRO A 167 -1.35 14.77 12.62
CA PRO A 167 0.09 14.53 12.49
C PRO A 167 0.43 13.28 11.66
N CYS A 168 1.56 13.30 10.96
CA CYS A 168 2.16 12.10 10.39
C CYS A 168 2.81 11.28 11.52
N ILE A 169 2.08 10.29 12.03
CA ILE A 169 2.54 9.41 13.11
C ILE A 169 3.49 8.36 12.55
N VAL A 170 4.74 8.37 13.03
CA VAL A 170 5.77 7.39 12.66
C VAL A 170 6.11 6.53 13.86
N LEU A 171 5.74 5.25 13.82
CA LEU A 171 5.91 4.32 14.93
C LEU A 171 7.36 3.82 15.01
N SER A 172 7.95 3.87 16.22
CA SER A 172 9.31 3.36 16.47
C SER A 172 9.35 1.90 16.90
N PHE A 173 8.21 1.22 16.86
CA PHE A 173 8.06 -0.20 17.20
C PHE A 173 6.87 -0.79 16.44
N ARG A 174 6.86 -2.11 16.31
CA ARG A 174 5.73 -2.88 15.78
C ARG A 174 4.78 -3.26 16.93
N THR A 175 3.48 -3.29 16.68
CA THR A 175 2.41 -3.70 17.62
C THR A 175 1.58 -4.80 16.92
N TRP A 176 1.32 -6.02 17.41
CA TRP A 176 1.67 -6.78 18.62
C TRP A 176 1.98 -8.25 18.23
N LYS A 177 2.87 -8.85 19.03
CA LYS A 177 3.34 -10.25 19.14
C LYS A 177 3.60 -11.06 17.86
#